data_AF-A0A6A5YDX1-F1
#
_entry.id   AF-A0A6A5YDX1-F1
#
_cell.length_a   1.000
_cell.length_b   1.000
_cell.length_c   1.000
_cell.angle_alpha   90.00
_cell.angle_beta   90.00
_cell.angle_gamma   90.00
#
_symmetry.space_group_name_H-M   'P 1'
#
loop_
_entity.id
_entity.type
_entity.pdbx_description
1 polymer ?
#
loop_
_entity_poly.entity_id
_entity_poly.type
_entity_poly.pdbx_seq_one_letter_code
_entity_poly.pdbx_strand_id
1 'polypeptide(L)'
;MAYSQTRFPLVAVAPDTLIGQRCEAKTGRYDAFKLDYLFWDSDVAKWIEGAFYYLEENFLPEVDAAVKELVEMIRRAQQQDGYLNTHYTVLYNAGHLIEAVLAHHHVYKNNHLMEPILEYVDLFCDTFGPGKDQIHGYPGHPEIELALLRLHERTGNARHFELAATEEYRGFGIDYFLPHGTDERGCYAETCRDLRSAFFSTDITVNLYVSSTLDFSVGQGKGKGKVEQDSMWPWVGDIKFKITSSIKSISLKLRIPGWASSHSVAQNPAVGQNTICLVRGPVVYCVEDVDNPWVRDHFKGTFVDPKVKLTEETMKDDKTGDEYIRLTLEDGARGLDLSEVSAAPSMDVDELEEQMKKSKEISTLHVVPYYFRAN
;
A
#
# COMPACT_ATOMS: atom_id res chain seq x y z
N MET A 1 10.83 14.64 30.79
CA MET A 1 10.67 13.67 31.88
C MET A 1 10.59 12.30 31.24
N ALA A 2 11.55 11.41 31.50
CA ALA A 2 11.46 10.04 31.01
C ALA A 2 10.45 9.30 31.89
N TYR A 3 9.32 8.88 31.31
CA TYR A 3 8.43 7.94 31.97
C TYR A 3 9.25 6.68 32.27
N SER A 4 9.30 6.30 33.56
CA SER A 4 9.94 5.03 33.97
C SER A 4 9.28 3.89 33.21
N GLN A 5 10.06 2.93 32.69
CA GLN A 5 9.55 1.72 32.04
C GLN A 5 8.44 1.09 32.90
N THR A 6 7.19 1.32 32.52
CA THR A 6 6.03 0.77 33.20
C THR A 6 6.04 -0.73 32.94
N ARG A 7 6.15 -1.55 34.00
CA ARG A 7 5.96 -2.99 33.84
C ARG A 7 4.49 -3.22 33.49
N PHE A 8 4.24 -3.67 32.25
CA PHE A 8 2.92 -4.10 31.83
C PHE A 8 2.35 -5.13 32.81
N PRO A 9 1.09 -5.00 33.26
CA PRO A 9 0.43 -6.09 33.93
C PRO A 9 0.45 -7.30 32.98
N LEU A 10 0.78 -8.48 33.52
CA LEU A 10 0.73 -9.74 32.77
C LEU A 10 -0.68 -9.91 32.21
N VAL A 11 -0.87 -9.67 30.91
CA VAL A 11 -2.14 -9.96 30.27
C VAL A 11 -2.17 -11.45 29.97
N ALA A 12 -3.00 -12.18 30.71
CA ALA A 12 -3.23 -13.59 30.44
C ALA A 12 -3.98 -13.75 29.10
N VAL A 13 -3.45 -14.60 28.23
CA VAL A 13 -4.01 -14.97 26.93
C VAL A 13 -4.76 -16.29 27.09
N ALA A 14 -5.94 -16.41 26.49
CA ALA A 14 -6.72 -17.63 26.56
C ALA A 14 -6.11 -18.70 25.63
N PRO A 15 -5.74 -19.90 26.12
CA PRO A 15 -4.94 -20.87 25.36
C PRO A 15 -5.65 -21.46 24.14
N ASP A 16 -6.97 -21.34 24.08
CA ASP A 16 -7.83 -21.83 22.99
C ASP A 16 -8.02 -20.81 21.85
N THR A 17 -7.55 -19.57 21.99
CA THR A 17 -7.64 -18.55 20.93
C THR A 17 -6.52 -18.70 19.90
N LEU A 18 -6.68 -18.10 18.72
CA LEU A 18 -5.64 -18.04 17.69
C LEU A 18 -4.32 -17.48 18.25
N ILE A 19 -4.40 -16.51 19.16
CA ILE A 19 -3.25 -15.89 19.81
C ILE A 19 -2.65 -16.85 20.84
N GLY A 20 -3.48 -17.48 21.68
CA GLY A 20 -3.07 -18.47 22.66
C GLY A 20 -2.38 -19.69 22.06
N GLN A 21 -2.89 -20.21 20.94
CA GLN A 21 -2.32 -21.35 20.23
C GLN A 21 -0.96 -21.04 19.58
N ARG A 22 -0.72 -19.77 19.20
CA ARG A 22 0.54 -19.30 18.62
C ARG A 22 1.57 -18.84 19.66
N CYS A 23 1.20 -18.75 20.94
CA CYS A 23 2.14 -18.47 22.02
C CYS A 23 3.01 -19.72 22.28
N GLU A 24 4.31 -19.67 21.94
CA GLU A 24 5.23 -20.75 22.30
C GLU A 24 5.30 -20.92 23.83
N ALA A 25 5.06 -22.14 24.29
CA ALA A 25 4.83 -22.55 25.67
C ALA A 25 6.03 -22.40 26.66
N LYS A 26 7.08 -21.62 26.33
CA LYS A 26 8.27 -21.48 27.20
C LYS A 26 8.25 -20.29 28.15
N THR A 27 7.43 -19.26 27.91
CA THR A 27 7.43 -18.05 28.76
C THR A 27 6.07 -17.69 29.36
N GLY A 28 4.97 -18.25 28.85
CA GLY A 28 3.61 -17.89 29.29
C GLY A 28 3.29 -16.39 29.13
N ARG A 29 4.00 -15.71 28.21
CA ARG A 29 3.88 -14.29 27.90
C ARG A 29 3.80 -14.13 26.39
N TYR A 30 3.05 -13.13 25.92
CA TYR A 30 3.29 -12.57 24.60
C TYR A 30 4.63 -11.81 24.68
N ASP A 31 5.72 -12.40 24.21
CA ASP A 31 7.00 -11.69 24.08
C ASP A 31 6.94 -10.60 22.97
N ALA A 32 5.82 -10.40 22.28
CA ALA A 32 5.73 -9.37 21.25
C ALA A 32 5.75 -7.93 21.82
N PHE A 33 5.35 -7.71 23.09
CA PHE A 33 5.63 -6.45 23.80
C PHE A 33 6.98 -6.46 24.55
N LYS A 34 7.80 -7.50 24.34
CA LYS A 34 9.18 -7.64 24.84
C LYS A 34 10.19 -7.69 23.69
N LEU A 35 9.76 -7.32 22.49
CA LEU A 35 10.70 -7.02 21.44
C LEU A 35 11.28 -5.62 21.74
N ASP A 36 12.61 -5.51 21.67
CA ASP A 36 13.36 -4.26 21.82
C ASP A 36 13.14 -3.36 20.58
N TYR A 37 11.88 -3.09 20.22
CA TYR A 37 11.52 -2.25 19.09
C TYR A 37 10.39 -1.28 19.47
N LEU A 38 10.65 0.01 19.26
CA LEU A 38 9.85 1.14 19.79
C LEU A 38 8.42 1.23 19.21
N PHE A 39 8.14 0.53 18.11
CA PHE A 39 6.93 0.74 17.29
C PHE A 39 6.04 -0.50 17.17
N TRP A 40 6.26 -1.54 17.96
CA TRP A 40 5.53 -2.80 17.82
C TRP A 40 4.01 -2.67 18.02
N ASP A 41 3.57 -1.72 18.86
CA ASP A 41 2.14 -1.42 19.05
C ASP A 41 1.44 -1.08 17.72
N SER A 42 2.17 -0.45 16.78
CA SER A 42 1.65 -0.13 15.45
C SER A 42 1.38 -1.38 14.60
N ASP A 43 2.16 -2.46 14.76
CA ASP A 43 1.95 -3.69 14.00
C ASP A 43 0.68 -4.40 14.45
N VAL A 44 0.40 -4.39 15.75
CA VAL A 44 -0.87 -4.86 16.31
C VAL A 44 -2.03 -4.00 15.79
N ALA A 45 -1.89 -2.68 15.79
CA ALA A 45 -2.92 -1.78 15.31
C ALA A 45 -3.21 -1.97 13.81
N LYS A 46 -2.19 -2.01 12.94
CA LYS A 46 -2.32 -2.31 11.51
C LYS A 46 -2.94 -3.68 11.25
N TRP A 47 -2.58 -4.67 12.06
CA TRP A 47 -3.21 -6.00 11.96
C TRP A 47 -4.69 -5.96 12.31
N ILE A 48 -5.08 -5.26 13.38
CA ILE A 48 -6.49 -5.07 13.75
C ILE A 48 -7.24 -4.35 12.62
N GLU A 49 -6.64 -3.28 12.06
CA GLU A 49 -7.24 -2.54 10.94
C GLU A 49 -7.49 -3.46 9.72
N GLY A 50 -6.46 -4.19 9.28
CA GLY A 50 -6.57 -5.14 8.17
C GLY A 50 -7.56 -6.28 8.45
N ALA A 51 -7.59 -6.79 9.71
CA ALA A 51 -8.54 -7.80 10.13
C ALA A 51 -9.98 -7.29 10.02
N PHE A 52 -10.26 -6.03 10.34
CA PHE A 52 -11.60 -5.46 10.18
C PHE A 52 -12.02 -5.27 8.73
N TYR A 53 -11.10 -4.84 7.85
CA TYR A 53 -11.40 -4.80 6.42
C TYR A 53 -11.72 -6.19 5.86
N TYR A 54 -11.04 -7.23 6.35
CA TYR A 54 -11.36 -8.61 5.99
C TYR A 54 -12.70 -9.08 6.57
N LEU A 55 -12.94 -8.85 7.87
CA LEU A 55 -14.15 -9.29 8.58
C LEU A 55 -15.43 -8.63 8.07
N GLU A 56 -15.33 -7.41 7.51
CA GLU A 56 -16.48 -6.73 6.89
C GLU A 56 -17.03 -7.53 5.70
N GLU A 57 -16.17 -8.14 4.91
CA GLU A 57 -16.56 -8.94 3.74
C GLU A 57 -16.68 -10.44 4.06
N ASN A 58 -15.81 -10.96 4.93
CA ASN A 58 -15.63 -12.38 5.19
C ASN A 58 -15.54 -12.62 6.71
N PHE A 59 -16.69 -12.84 7.35
CA PHE A 59 -16.68 -13.12 8.79
C PHE A 59 -15.97 -14.45 9.09
N LEU A 60 -14.90 -14.39 9.88
CA LEU A 60 -14.13 -15.54 10.32
C LEU A 60 -14.05 -15.57 11.85
N PRO A 61 -14.71 -16.53 12.54
CA PRO A 61 -14.81 -16.53 14.00
C PRO A 61 -13.48 -16.47 14.74
N GLU A 62 -12.44 -17.12 14.21
CA GLU A 62 -11.11 -17.16 14.82
C GLU A 62 -10.41 -15.79 14.80
N VAL A 63 -10.59 -15.04 13.71
CA VAL A 63 -10.04 -13.68 13.57
C VAL A 63 -10.82 -12.70 14.44
N ASP A 64 -12.15 -12.82 14.46
CA ASP A 64 -13.03 -12.04 15.35
C ASP A 64 -12.66 -12.23 16.83
N ALA A 65 -12.43 -13.46 17.26
CA ALA A 65 -11.98 -13.78 18.62
C ALA A 65 -10.60 -13.17 18.94
N ALA A 66 -9.65 -13.27 18.01
CA ALA A 66 -8.32 -12.69 18.16
C ALA A 66 -8.37 -11.16 18.29
N VAL A 67 -9.18 -10.49 17.46
CA VAL A 67 -9.38 -9.03 17.55
C VAL A 67 -9.96 -8.64 18.92
N LYS A 68 -11.00 -9.33 19.39
CA LYS A 68 -11.59 -9.06 20.72
C LYS A 68 -10.57 -9.21 21.84
N GLU A 69 -9.74 -10.24 21.78
CA GLU A 69 -8.66 -10.44 22.74
C GLU A 69 -7.63 -9.31 22.69
N LEU A 70 -7.19 -8.88 21.50
CA LEU A 70 -6.26 -7.76 21.36
C LEU A 70 -6.85 -6.43 21.86
N VAL A 71 -8.11 -6.14 21.58
CA VAL A 71 -8.81 -4.96 22.08
C VAL A 71 -8.84 -4.97 23.62
N GLU A 72 -9.12 -6.12 24.22
CA GLU A 72 -9.08 -6.28 25.68
C GLU A 72 -7.67 -6.08 26.24
N MET A 73 -6.64 -6.57 25.56
CA MET A 73 -5.25 -6.35 25.95
C MET A 73 -4.89 -4.86 25.91
N ILE A 74 -5.30 -4.15 24.84
CA ILE A 74 -5.10 -2.70 24.68
C ILE A 74 -5.77 -1.94 25.83
N ARG A 75 -7.05 -2.22 26.11
CA ARG A 75 -7.79 -1.57 27.20
C ARG A 75 -7.11 -1.77 28.56
N ARG A 76 -6.60 -2.97 28.84
CA ARG A 76 -5.91 -3.28 30.12
C ARG A 76 -4.52 -2.66 30.21
N ALA A 77 -3.88 -2.40 29.07
CA ALA A 77 -2.55 -1.81 29.00
C ALA A 77 -2.56 -0.29 29.21
N GLN A 78 -3.71 0.35 29.02
CA GLN A 78 -3.86 1.79 29.15
C GLN A 78 -3.63 2.27 30.59
N GLN A 79 -2.89 3.37 30.75
CA GLN A 79 -2.67 4.04 32.02
C GLN A 79 -3.86 4.93 32.40
N GLN A 80 -3.91 5.36 33.67
CA GLN A 80 -5.05 6.10 34.21
C GLN A 80 -5.28 7.48 33.56
N ASP A 81 -4.23 8.08 32.99
CA ASP A 81 -4.28 9.36 32.27
C ASP A 81 -4.61 9.21 30.78
N GLY A 82 -4.97 8.00 30.34
CA GLY A 82 -5.24 7.68 28.94
C GLY A 82 -4.00 7.25 28.16
N TYR A 83 -2.79 7.34 28.74
CA TYR A 83 -1.57 7.01 28.03
C TYR A 83 -1.50 5.53 27.63
N LEU A 84 -1.20 5.25 26.37
CA LEU A 84 -1.13 3.91 25.80
C LEU A 84 0.09 3.75 24.89
N ASN A 85 1.18 3.19 25.43
CA ASN A 85 2.34 2.74 24.64
C ASN A 85 3.20 1.79 25.46
N THR A 86 3.78 0.77 24.82
CA THR A 86 4.60 -0.23 25.52
C THR A 86 6.05 0.14 25.84
N HIS A 87 6.60 1.17 25.22
CA HIS A 87 7.97 1.63 25.49
C HIS A 87 8.07 3.12 25.82
N TYR A 88 7.64 4.04 24.94
CA TYR A 88 7.74 5.51 25.10
C TYR A 88 6.73 6.28 24.24
N THR A 89 6.55 7.59 24.47
CA THR A 89 5.54 8.41 23.77
C THR A 89 5.90 8.57 22.29
N VAL A 90 5.37 7.68 21.44
CA VAL A 90 5.53 7.79 19.99
C VAL A 90 4.17 8.06 19.35
N LEU A 91 4.02 9.27 18.80
CA LEU A 91 2.81 9.70 18.08
C LEU A 91 2.49 8.81 16.87
N TYR A 92 3.49 8.16 16.27
CA TYR A 92 3.31 7.16 15.21
C TYR A 92 2.40 5.99 15.64
N ASN A 93 2.64 5.39 16.81
CA ASN A 93 1.83 4.27 17.28
C ASN A 93 0.37 4.71 17.54
N ALA A 94 0.19 5.94 18.03
CA ALA A 94 -1.12 6.51 18.26
C ALA A 94 -1.92 6.69 16.96
N GLY A 95 -1.27 7.16 15.89
CA GLY A 95 -1.93 7.29 14.60
C GLY A 95 -2.44 5.94 14.06
N HIS A 96 -1.62 4.89 14.11
CA HIS A 96 -2.05 3.53 13.74
C HIS A 96 -3.21 3.01 14.63
N LEU A 97 -3.19 3.29 15.93
CA LEU A 97 -4.28 2.92 16.84
C LEU A 97 -5.60 3.65 16.52
N ILE A 98 -5.52 4.92 16.10
CA ILE A 98 -6.68 5.69 15.64
C ILE A 98 -7.27 5.06 14.38
N GLU A 99 -6.46 4.70 13.39
CA GLU A 99 -6.93 4.03 12.16
C GLU A 99 -7.60 2.68 12.47
N ALA A 100 -6.98 1.87 13.33
CA ALA A 100 -7.56 0.62 13.82
C ALA A 100 -8.91 0.82 14.52
N VAL A 101 -9.06 1.90 15.29
CA VAL A 101 -10.32 2.28 15.95
C VAL A 101 -11.41 2.65 14.95
N LEU A 102 -11.06 3.38 13.90
CA LEU A 102 -12.03 3.77 12.88
C LEU A 102 -12.56 2.54 12.15
N ALA A 103 -11.69 1.57 11.81
CA ALA A 103 -12.09 0.29 11.24
C ALA A 103 -12.94 -0.54 12.21
N HIS A 104 -12.50 -0.68 13.47
CA HIS A 104 -13.23 -1.37 14.53
C HIS A 104 -14.65 -0.81 14.72
N HIS A 105 -14.75 0.51 14.90
CA HIS A 105 -16.02 1.19 15.11
C HIS A 105 -16.91 1.11 13.85
N HIS A 106 -16.31 1.09 12.66
CA HIS A 106 -17.06 0.90 11.42
C HIS A 106 -17.70 -0.50 11.36
N VAL A 107 -17.00 -1.57 11.73
CA VAL A 107 -17.57 -2.92 11.64
C VAL A 107 -18.48 -3.24 12.82
N TYR A 108 -18.01 -3.05 14.06
CA TYR A 108 -18.77 -3.43 15.26
C TYR A 108 -19.80 -2.41 15.74
N LYS A 109 -19.75 -1.17 15.23
CA LYS A 109 -20.68 -0.08 15.60
C LYS A 109 -20.75 0.17 17.12
N ASN A 110 -19.65 -0.02 17.83
CA ASN A 110 -19.54 0.23 19.26
C ASN A 110 -18.22 0.94 19.60
N ASN A 111 -18.14 1.49 20.81
CA ASN A 111 -16.99 2.27 21.26
C ASN A 111 -15.95 1.47 22.04
N HIS A 112 -15.97 0.14 21.95
CA HIS A 112 -15.15 -0.71 22.81
C HIS A 112 -13.63 -0.52 22.61
N LEU A 113 -13.17 -0.19 21.40
CA LEU A 113 -11.80 0.28 21.19
C LEU A 113 -11.71 1.82 21.08
N MET A 114 -12.80 2.50 20.71
CA MET A 114 -12.83 3.95 20.55
C MET A 114 -12.62 4.70 21.86
N GLU A 115 -13.29 4.30 22.94
CA GLU A 115 -13.18 4.92 24.28
C GLU A 115 -11.73 5.11 24.74
N PRO A 116 -10.90 4.05 24.87
CA PRO A 116 -9.53 4.21 25.33
C PRO A 116 -8.71 5.08 24.38
N ILE A 117 -8.90 4.98 23.06
CA ILE A 117 -8.13 5.79 22.11
C ILE A 117 -8.53 7.26 22.16
N LEU A 118 -9.80 7.59 22.44
CA LEU A 118 -10.19 8.98 22.65
C LEU A 118 -9.54 9.57 23.91
N GLU A 119 -9.46 8.82 25.01
CA GLU A 119 -8.72 9.27 26.21
C GLU A 119 -7.24 9.52 25.90
N TYR A 120 -6.64 8.66 25.07
CA TYR A 120 -5.26 8.84 24.64
C TYR A 120 -5.08 10.07 23.73
N VAL A 121 -6.02 10.32 22.82
CA VAL A 121 -6.04 11.50 21.94
C VAL A 121 -6.26 12.79 22.73
N ASP A 122 -7.13 12.76 23.74
CA ASP A 122 -7.34 13.90 24.63
C ASP A 122 -6.05 14.24 25.39
N LEU A 123 -5.31 13.24 25.88
CA LEU A 123 -3.99 13.43 26.48
C LEU A 123 -3.02 14.11 25.48
N PHE A 124 -3.03 13.74 24.20
CA PHE A 124 -2.22 14.42 23.19
C PHE A 124 -2.66 15.86 22.95
N CYS A 125 -3.97 16.11 22.86
CA CYS A 125 -4.50 17.45 22.67
C CYS A 125 -4.20 18.37 23.86
N ASP A 126 -4.04 17.82 25.07
CA ASP A 126 -3.63 18.55 26.27
C ASP A 126 -2.11 18.74 26.31
N THR A 127 -1.34 17.74 25.87
CA THR A 127 0.12 17.74 25.98
C THR A 127 0.81 18.52 24.85
N PHE A 128 0.31 18.44 23.62
CA PHE A 128 0.94 19.00 22.42
C PHE A 128 0.07 20.09 21.80
N GLY A 129 0.71 21.17 21.38
CA GLY A 129 0.03 22.29 20.73
C GLY A 129 0.72 23.62 20.98
N PRO A 130 0.16 24.72 20.46
CA PRO A 130 0.76 26.06 20.55
C PRO A 130 0.57 26.71 21.93
N GLY A 131 -0.16 26.07 22.85
CA GLY A 131 -0.41 26.59 24.19
C GLY A 131 0.87 26.81 25.00
N LYS A 132 0.85 27.74 25.94
CA LYS A 132 2.01 28.10 26.76
C LYS A 132 2.54 26.94 27.61
N ASP A 133 1.63 26.10 28.10
CA ASP A 133 1.95 24.96 28.97
C ASP A 133 2.03 23.64 28.19
N GLN A 134 1.91 23.71 26.86
CA GLN A 134 2.00 22.55 25.97
C GLN A 134 3.42 22.39 25.42
N ILE A 135 3.74 21.17 25.02
CA ILE A 135 4.97 20.84 24.33
C ILE A 135 4.82 21.27 22.86
N HIS A 136 5.70 22.18 22.44
CA HIS A 136 5.83 22.60 21.05
C HIS A 136 6.70 21.56 20.35
N GLY A 137 6.05 20.57 19.76
CA GLY A 137 6.70 19.40 19.17
C GLY A 137 5.85 18.75 18.09
N TYR A 138 6.52 18.00 17.23
CA TYR A 138 5.92 17.33 16.08
C TYR A 138 6.31 15.84 16.07
N PRO A 139 5.53 14.97 15.41
CA PRO A 139 5.88 13.56 15.30
C PRO A 139 7.18 13.39 14.52
N GLY A 140 8.13 12.63 15.09
CA GLY A 140 9.36 12.26 14.36
C GLY A 140 9.13 11.31 13.19
N HIS A 141 7.93 10.72 13.07
CA HIS A 141 7.50 9.87 11.97
C HIS A 141 6.02 10.20 11.65
N PRO A 142 5.69 10.70 10.44
CA PRO A 142 4.33 11.06 10.07
C PRO A 142 3.37 9.87 10.10
N GLU A 143 2.16 10.08 10.61
CA GLU A 143 1.05 9.10 10.63
C GLU A 143 -0.18 9.73 11.31
N ILE A 144 0.05 10.29 12.50
CA ILE A 144 -1.01 10.78 13.39
C ILE A 144 -1.84 11.91 12.78
N GLU A 145 -1.26 12.71 11.88
CA GLU A 145 -1.91 13.84 11.23
C GLU A 145 -3.09 13.38 10.37
N LEU A 146 -2.88 12.35 9.55
CA LEU A 146 -3.93 11.76 8.72
C LEU A 146 -5.00 11.11 9.60
N ALA A 147 -4.57 10.37 10.62
CA ALA A 147 -5.44 9.63 11.49
C ALA A 147 -6.35 10.57 12.31
N LEU A 148 -5.81 11.69 12.80
CA LEU A 148 -6.57 12.73 13.50
C LEU A 148 -7.57 13.44 12.58
N LEU A 149 -7.24 13.66 11.30
CA LEU A 149 -8.21 14.20 10.33
C LEU A 149 -9.37 13.22 10.10
N ARG A 150 -9.10 11.93 9.92
CA ARG A 150 -10.14 10.90 9.79
C ARG A 150 -10.95 10.75 11.09
N LEU A 151 -10.31 10.86 12.24
CA LEU A 151 -10.99 10.85 13.55
C LEU A 151 -11.85 12.10 13.75
N HIS A 152 -11.39 13.27 13.30
CA HIS A 152 -12.19 14.49 13.28
C HIS A 152 -13.44 14.33 12.42
N GLU A 153 -13.30 13.80 11.19
CA GLU A 153 -14.46 13.52 10.32
C GLU A 153 -15.46 12.59 11.01
N ARG A 154 -14.97 11.60 11.76
CA ARG A 154 -15.84 10.66 12.47
C ARG A 154 -16.53 11.24 13.70
N THR A 155 -15.82 12.06 14.48
CA THR A 155 -16.27 12.51 15.81
C THR A 155 -16.84 13.92 15.83
N GLY A 156 -16.50 14.75 14.84
CA GLY A 156 -16.78 16.18 14.82
C GLY A 156 -16.00 16.99 15.86
N ASN A 157 -15.07 16.38 16.61
CA ASN A 157 -14.30 17.08 17.63
C ASN A 157 -13.22 17.96 16.98
N ALA A 158 -13.36 19.28 17.13
CA ALA A 158 -12.44 20.26 16.54
C ALA A 158 -11.00 20.12 17.07
N ARG A 159 -10.81 19.64 18.31
CA ARG A 159 -9.48 19.46 18.92
C ARG A 159 -8.60 18.51 18.11
N HIS A 160 -9.19 17.48 17.51
CA HIS A 160 -8.46 16.53 16.66
C HIS A 160 -7.92 17.22 15.40
N PHE A 161 -8.73 18.08 14.77
CA PHE A 161 -8.32 18.86 13.60
C PHE A 161 -7.25 19.90 13.99
N GLU A 162 -7.43 20.60 15.10
CA GLU A 162 -6.48 21.60 15.59
C GLU A 162 -5.10 20.97 15.86
N LEU A 163 -5.07 19.80 16.50
CA LEU A 163 -3.83 19.05 16.73
C LEU A 163 -3.21 18.55 15.42
N ALA A 164 -4.01 18.10 14.45
CA ALA A 164 -3.53 17.66 13.13
C ALA A 164 -2.97 18.80 12.28
N ALA A 165 -3.52 20.01 12.43
CA ALA A 165 -3.24 21.17 11.59
C ALA A 165 -2.31 22.21 12.26
N THR A 166 -1.69 21.86 13.39
CA THR A 166 -0.81 22.77 14.12
C THR A 166 0.37 23.25 13.26
N GLU A 167 0.75 24.52 13.41
CA GLU A 167 1.87 25.09 12.66
C GLU A 167 3.22 24.47 13.06
N GLU A 168 3.28 23.86 14.25
CA GLU A 168 4.44 23.10 14.74
C GLU A 168 4.86 21.96 13.79
N TYR A 169 3.96 21.47 12.94
CA TYR A 169 4.24 20.39 11.98
C TYR A 169 4.84 20.89 10.65
N ARG A 170 4.88 22.22 10.41
CA ARG A 170 5.37 22.77 9.14
C ARG A 170 6.90 22.77 9.08
N GLY A 171 7.47 22.15 8.05
CA GLY A 171 8.92 22.22 7.75
C GLY A 171 9.62 20.89 7.42
N PHE A 172 8.91 19.76 7.45
CA PHE A 172 9.50 18.41 7.29
C PHE A 172 9.25 17.74 5.92
N GLY A 173 8.94 18.52 4.89
CA GLY A 173 8.94 18.01 3.52
C GLY A 173 10.37 17.85 3.00
N ILE A 174 10.68 16.69 2.42
CA ILE A 174 11.87 16.56 1.58
C ILE A 174 11.60 17.34 0.29
N ASP A 175 12.50 18.23 -0.13
CA ASP A 175 12.38 19.03 -1.38
C ASP A 175 12.35 18.18 -2.67
N TYR A 176 12.48 16.85 -2.57
CA TYR A 176 12.32 15.92 -3.68
C TYR A 176 10.83 15.61 -3.90
N PHE A 177 10.06 16.63 -4.27
CA PHE A 177 8.86 16.40 -5.05
C PHE A 177 9.28 15.87 -6.43
N LEU A 178 8.55 14.87 -6.93
CA LEU A 178 8.52 14.62 -8.38
C LEU A 178 8.23 15.97 -9.05
N PRO A 179 8.96 16.35 -10.11
CA PRO A 179 8.80 17.66 -10.72
C PRO A 179 7.33 17.91 -11.02
N HIS A 180 6.75 18.92 -10.38
CA HIS A 180 5.52 19.57 -10.81
C HIS A 180 5.82 20.32 -12.12
N GLY A 181 6.19 19.59 -13.16
CA GLY A 181 6.10 20.09 -14.52
C GLY A 181 4.63 20.27 -14.84
N THR A 182 4.25 21.44 -15.32
CA THR A 182 2.89 21.74 -15.80
C THR A 182 2.43 20.88 -16.98
N ASP A 183 3.28 19.96 -17.45
CA ASP A 183 3.08 19.13 -18.64
C ASP A 183 2.85 17.64 -18.34
N GLU A 184 2.94 17.21 -17.08
CA GLU A 184 2.46 15.87 -16.69
C GLU A 184 1.17 16.03 -15.91
N ARG A 185 0.06 15.61 -16.55
CA ARG A 185 -1.25 15.41 -15.92
C ARG A 185 -1.13 14.35 -14.83
N GLY A 186 -0.54 14.74 -13.70
CA GLY A 186 -0.53 13.97 -12.47
C GLY A 186 -1.97 13.57 -12.16
N CYS A 187 -2.20 12.27 -12.02
CA CYS A 187 -3.50 11.73 -11.63
C CYS A 187 -3.75 12.00 -10.14
N TYR A 188 -3.90 13.26 -9.76
CA TYR A 188 -4.58 13.63 -8.53
C TYR A 188 -6.06 13.83 -8.90
N ALA A 189 -6.93 13.07 -8.25
CA ALA A 189 -8.36 13.10 -8.48
C ALA A 189 -8.91 14.52 -8.27
N GLU A 190 -9.20 15.22 -9.37
CA GLU A 190 -9.84 16.53 -9.33
C GLU A 190 -11.22 16.37 -8.69
N THR A 191 -11.38 16.99 -7.52
CA THR A 191 -12.64 17.01 -6.79
C THR A 191 -13.59 17.97 -7.50
N CYS A 192 -14.43 17.48 -8.40
CA CYS A 192 -15.52 18.29 -8.96
C CYS A 192 -16.63 18.47 -7.92
N ARG A 193 -16.71 19.66 -7.31
CA ARG A 193 -17.89 20.11 -6.56
C ARG A 193 -18.91 20.67 -7.54
N ASP A 194 -19.87 19.85 -7.95
CA ASP A 194 -20.96 20.30 -8.83
C ASP A 194 -22.17 20.76 -8.00
N LEU A 195 -22.54 22.03 -8.14
CA LEU A 195 -23.77 22.63 -7.64
C LEU A 195 -24.90 22.31 -8.63
N ARG A 196 -25.76 21.32 -8.37
CA ARG A 196 -27.01 21.19 -9.13
C ARG A 196 -28.24 20.84 -8.29
N SER A 197 -29.21 21.72 -8.49
CA SER A 197 -30.63 21.64 -8.16
C SER A 197 -31.32 20.36 -8.63
N ALA A 198 -32.14 19.77 -7.76
CA ALA A 198 -33.40 19.05 -8.00
C ALA A 198 -33.51 18.02 -9.16
N PHE A 199 -32.39 17.50 -9.69
CA PHE A 199 -32.36 16.29 -10.51
C PHE A 199 -31.39 15.30 -9.85
N PHE A 200 -31.85 14.06 -9.60
CA PHE A 200 -30.98 13.00 -9.07
C PHE A 200 -30.01 12.56 -10.17
N SER A 201 -28.90 13.28 -10.31
CA SER A 201 -27.75 12.91 -11.13
C SER A 201 -26.59 12.50 -10.24
N THR A 202 -25.78 11.56 -10.71
CA THR A 202 -24.58 11.11 -9.99
C THR A 202 -23.40 10.99 -10.93
N ASP A 203 -22.23 11.41 -10.44
CA ASP A 203 -20.96 11.18 -11.09
C ASP A 203 -20.27 10.00 -10.41
N ILE A 204 -19.84 9.02 -11.19
CA ILE A 204 -19.08 7.85 -10.73
C ILE A 204 -17.73 7.90 -11.44
N THR A 205 -16.64 7.91 -10.68
CA THR A 205 -15.28 7.91 -11.23
C THR A 205 -14.66 6.54 -11.09
N VAL A 206 -14.19 5.96 -12.20
CA VAL A 206 -13.52 4.67 -12.24
C VAL A 206 -12.02 4.91 -12.31
N ASN A 207 -11.34 4.67 -11.18
CA ASN A 207 -9.89 4.82 -11.06
C ASN A 207 -9.13 3.53 -11.35
N LEU A 208 -9.65 2.37 -10.96
CA LEU A 208 -9.00 1.08 -11.14
C LEU A 208 -9.91 0.11 -11.90
N TYR A 209 -9.28 -0.66 -12.78
CA TYR A 209 -9.92 -1.70 -13.59
C TYR A 209 -9.64 -3.06 -12.96
N VAL A 210 -10.66 -3.60 -12.28
CA VAL A 210 -10.70 -4.89 -11.60
C VAL A 210 -12.15 -5.37 -11.54
N SER A 211 -12.40 -6.65 -11.76
CA SER A 211 -13.77 -7.19 -11.65
C SER A 211 -14.38 -6.84 -10.29
N SER A 212 -15.48 -6.09 -10.30
CA SER A 212 -16.04 -5.49 -9.08
C SER A 212 -17.50 -5.06 -9.27
N THR A 213 -18.21 -4.87 -8.15
CA THR A 213 -19.57 -4.35 -8.13
C THR A 213 -19.65 -3.18 -7.17
N LEU A 214 -20.22 -2.06 -7.63
CA LEU A 214 -20.54 -0.89 -6.82
C LEU A 214 -22.05 -0.73 -6.74
N ASP A 215 -22.61 -0.88 -5.53
CA ASP A 215 -23.97 -0.44 -5.22
C ASP A 215 -23.94 1.03 -4.75
N PHE A 216 -24.73 1.90 -5.38
CA PHE A 216 -24.77 3.32 -5.07
C PHE A 216 -26.18 3.80 -4.71
N SER A 217 -26.21 4.86 -3.91
CA SER A 217 -27.42 5.50 -3.41
C SER A 217 -27.26 7.02 -3.43
N VAL A 218 -28.25 7.74 -3.97
CA VAL A 218 -28.25 9.21 -4.06
C VAL A 218 -29.49 9.82 -3.44
N GLY A 219 -29.35 11.07 -2.99
CA GLY A 219 -30.45 11.85 -2.44
C GLY A 219 -31.10 11.19 -1.22
N GLN A 220 -30.27 10.70 -0.28
CA GLN A 220 -30.71 9.97 0.93
C GLN A 220 -31.53 8.70 0.62
N GLY A 221 -31.11 7.91 -0.38
CA GLY A 221 -31.76 6.63 -0.68
C GLY A 221 -32.92 6.69 -1.68
N LYS A 222 -33.24 7.87 -2.21
CA LYS A 222 -34.32 8.06 -3.20
C LYS A 222 -33.94 7.56 -4.59
N GLY A 223 -32.66 7.60 -4.93
CA GLY A 223 -32.12 6.99 -6.15
C GLY A 223 -31.15 5.87 -5.78
N LYS A 224 -31.22 4.74 -6.48
CA LYS A 224 -30.30 3.62 -6.29
C LYS A 224 -29.83 3.09 -7.62
N GLY A 225 -28.69 2.42 -7.62
CA GLY A 225 -28.23 1.69 -8.78
C GLY A 225 -27.03 0.83 -8.45
N LYS A 226 -26.57 0.14 -9.48
CA LYS A 226 -25.47 -0.79 -9.46
C LYS A 226 -24.61 -0.56 -10.71
N VAL A 227 -23.31 -0.53 -10.53
CA VAL A 227 -22.31 -0.60 -11.60
C VAL A 227 -21.52 -1.89 -11.40
N GLU A 228 -21.58 -2.77 -12.38
CA GLU A 228 -20.77 -3.99 -12.45
C GLU A 228 -19.66 -3.76 -13.46
N GLN A 229 -18.43 -4.04 -13.06
CA GLN A 229 -17.23 -4.04 -13.89
C GLN A 229 -16.78 -5.49 -14.08
N ASP A 230 -16.69 -5.95 -15.33
CA ASP A 230 -16.15 -7.24 -15.72
C ASP A 230 -14.85 -7.01 -16.50
N SER A 231 -13.74 -7.49 -15.95
CA SER A 231 -12.41 -7.23 -16.47
C SER A 231 -11.42 -8.32 -16.06
N MET A 232 -10.60 -8.74 -17.03
CA MET A 232 -9.41 -9.58 -16.84
C MET A 232 -8.13 -8.74 -16.79
N TRP A 233 -8.25 -7.45 -16.45
CA TRP A 233 -7.11 -6.59 -16.18
C TRP A 233 -6.28 -7.13 -14.99
N PRO A 234 -4.94 -7.09 -15.03
CA PRO A 234 -4.08 -6.38 -15.99
C PRO A 234 -3.74 -7.15 -17.27
N TRP A 235 -4.31 -8.33 -17.50
CA TRP A 235 -3.96 -9.21 -18.60
C TRP A 235 -4.64 -8.85 -19.91
N VAL A 236 -5.90 -8.40 -19.84
CA VAL A 236 -6.68 -8.00 -21.01
C VAL A 236 -7.15 -6.56 -20.83
N GLY A 237 -6.97 -5.74 -21.87
CA GLY A 237 -7.33 -4.31 -21.87
C GLY A 237 -8.83 -4.03 -22.01
N ASP A 238 -9.63 -5.04 -22.38
CA ASP A 238 -11.08 -4.92 -22.52
C ASP A 238 -11.76 -4.89 -21.15
N ILE A 239 -12.58 -3.85 -20.95
CA ILE A 239 -13.35 -3.65 -19.71
C ILE A 239 -14.81 -3.50 -20.08
N LYS A 240 -15.68 -4.31 -19.48
CA LYS A 240 -17.13 -4.25 -19.68
C LYS A 240 -17.80 -3.64 -18.47
N PHE A 241 -18.70 -2.71 -18.71
CA PHE A 241 -19.53 -2.09 -17.68
C PHE A 241 -20.99 -2.46 -17.89
N LYS A 242 -21.65 -2.89 -16.82
CA LYS A 242 -23.11 -3.05 -16.78
C LYS A 242 -23.67 -2.15 -15.70
N ILE A 243 -24.58 -1.27 -16.09
CA ILE A 243 -25.18 -0.27 -15.19
C ILE A 243 -26.67 -0.54 -15.09
N THR A 244 -27.15 -0.67 -13.86
CA THR A 244 -28.59 -0.75 -13.54
C THR A 244 -28.93 0.40 -12.61
N SER A 245 -29.97 1.18 -12.88
CA SER A 245 -30.30 2.30 -12.00
C SER A 245 -31.77 2.73 -12.05
N SER A 246 -32.24 3.28 -10.93
CA SER A 246 -33.54 3.93 -10.80
C SER A 246 -33.50 5.43 -11.14
N ILE A 247 -32.33 6.02 -11.36
CA ILE A 247 -32.18 7.45 -11.72
C ILE A 247 -31.90 7.63 -13.21
N LYS A 248 -32.29 8.80 -13.74
CA LYS A 248 -32.24 9.07 -15.19
C LYS A 248 -30.87 9.48 -15.71
N SER A 249 -29.99 10.01 -14.86
CA SER A 249 -28.73 10.61 -15.28
C SER A 249 -27.58 10.09 -14.43
N ILE A 250 -26.65 9.40 -15.09
CA ILE A 250 -25.41 8.89 -14.51
C ILE A 250 -24.28 9.30 -15.44
N SER A 251 -23.24 9.90 -14.87
CA SER A 251 -21.99 10.20 -15.57
C SER A 251 -20.92 9.23 -15.10
N LEU A 252 -20.35 8.43 -16.00
CA LEU A 252 -19.25 7.52 -15.70
C LEU A 252 -17.95 8.11 -16.24
N LYS A 253 -17.06 8.55 -15.34
CA LYS A 253 -15.75 9.13 -15.67
C LYS A 253 -14.70 8.02 -15.63
N LEU A 254 -14.18 7.64 -16.80
CA LEU A 254 -13.20 6.56 -16.95
C LEU A 254 -11.78 7.12 -16.99
N ARG A 255 -10.89 6.63 -16.12
CA ARG A 255 -9.46 6.98 -16.19
C ARG A 255 -8.83 6.34 -17.42
N ILE A 256 -8.30 7.13 -18.35
CA ILE A 256 -7.44 6.61 -19.42
C ILE A 256 -6.01 6.55 -18.88
N PRO A 257 -5.40 5.36 -18.69
CA PRO A 257 -4.02 5.26 -18.23
C PRO A 257 -3.08 5.98 -19.21
N GLY A 258 -2.06 6.68 -18.71
CA GLY A 258 -1.12 7.41 -19.58
C GLY A 258 -0.49 6.51 -20.65
N TRP A 259 -0.14 5.28 -20.29
CA TRP A 259 0.40 4.26 -21.18
C TRP A 259 -0.62 3.70 -22.19
N ALA A 260 -1.92 3.92 -22.02
CA ALA A 260 -2.90 3.45 -23.02
C ALA A 260 -2.82 4.27 -24.33
N SER A 261 -2.21 5.45 -24.28
CA SER A 261 -2.01 6.32 -25.45
C SER A 261 -0.72 6.02 -26.23
N SER A 262 0.24 5.32 -25.64
CA SER A 262 1.51 4.93 -26.27
C SER A 262 2.06 3.65 -25.66
N HIS A 263 2.48 2.72 -26.52
CA HIS A 263 3.06 1.43 -26.13
C HIS A 263 4.56 1.51 -25.81
N SER A 264 5.16 2.71 -25.85
CA SER A 264 6.58 2.90 -25.57
C SER A 264 6.81 3.60 -24.23
N VAL A 265 7.63 2.97 -23.40
CA VAL A 265 8.23 3.56 -22.20
C VAL A 265 9.73 3.66 -22.48
N ALA A 266 10.28 4.88 -22.39
CA ALA A 266 11.70 5.12 -22.51
C ALA A 266 12.25 5.65 -21.19
N GLN A 267 13.49 5.31 -20.87
CA GLN A 267 14.17 5.93 -19.73
C GLN A 267 14.34 7.43 -19.94
N ASN A 268 14.32 8.19 -18.85
CA ASN A 268 14.62 9.62 -18.92
C ASN A 268 16.08 9.79 -19.39
N PRO A 269 16.36 10.55 -20.46
CA PRO A 269 17.72 10.76 -20.96
C PRO A 269 18.72 11.24 -19.89
N ALA A 270 18.24 11.93 -18.85
CA ALA A 270 19.06 12.40 -17.74
C ALA A 270 19.71 11.28 -16.91
N VAL A 271 19.19 10.04 -16.96
CA VAL A 271 19.82 8.91 -16.25
C VAL A 271 21.11 8.45 -16.94
N GLY A 272 21.30 8.75 -18.23
CA GLY A 272 22.49 8.35 -18.99
C GLY A 272 22.73 6.83 -19.08
N GLN A 273 21.72 6.02 -18.76
CA GLN A 273 21.82 4.56 -18.79
C GLN A 273 21.31 4.01 -20.13
N ASN A 274 22.04 3.05 -20.69
CA ASN A 274 21.63 2.32 -21.89
C ASN A 274 20.89 1.02 -21.47
N THR A 275 19.79 1.18 -20.74
CA THR A 275 19.00 0.07 -20.20
C THR A 275 17.53 0.21 -20.59
N ILE A 276 16.84 -0.92 -20.77
CA ILE A 276 15.41 -0.96 -21.09
C ILE A 276 14.62 -1.62 -19.96
N CYS A 277 13.37 -1.23 -19.81
CA CYS A 277 12.41 -1.88 -18.93
C CYS A 277 11.26 -2.41 -19.77
N LEU A 278 10.95 -3.70 -19.63
CA LEU A 278 9.79 -4.30 -20.29
C LEU A 278 8.54 -4.06 -19.44
N VAL A 279 7.49 -3.56 -20.08
CA VAL A 279 6.21 -3.25 -19.45
C VAL A 279 5.09 -3.73 -20.35
N ARG A 280 4.08 -4.38 -19.76
CA ARG A 280 2.85 -4.77 -20.43
C ARG A 280 1.66 -4.22 -19.65
N GLY A 281 0.99 -3.21 -20.20
CA GLY A 281 -0.06 -2.48 -19.49
C GLY A 281 0.49 -1.85 -18.21
N PRO A 282 -0.08 -2.14 -17.02
CA PRO A 282 0.44 -1.63 -15.75
C PRO A 282 1.56 -2.52 -15.14
N VAL A 283 1.90 -3.65 -15.77
CA VAL A 283 2.79 -4.66 -15.18
C VAL A 283 4.21 -4.46 -15.68
N VAL A 284 5.14 -4.22 -14.75
CA VAL A 284 6.59 -4.24 -14.98
C VAL A 284 7.09 -5.67 -14.94
N TYR A 285 8.02 -6.01 -15.83
CA TYR A 285 8.62 -7.34 -15.96
C TYR A 285 10.07 -7.38 -15.48
N CYS A 286 10.53 -8.57 -15.09
CA CYS A 286 11.93 -8.85 -14.78
C CYS A 286 12.40 -10.18 -15.37
N VAL A 287 13.71 -10.37 -15.32
CA VAL A 287 14.37 -11.65 -15.60
C VAL A 287 14.74 -12.33 -14.27
N GLU A 288 14.50 -13.62 -14.16
CA GLU A 288 15.00 -14.45 -13.05
C GLU A 288 15.77 -15.66 -13.59
N ASP A 289 16.74 -16.13 -12.80
CA ASP A 289 17.59 -17.27 -13.15
C ASP A 289 16.83 -18.60 -13.12
N VAL A 290 15.78 -18.71 -12.28
CA VAL A 290 14.87 -19.86 -12.26
C VAL A 290 14.18 -20.10 -13.61
N ASP A 291 13.79 -19.03 -14.29
CA ASP A 291 13.18 -19.08 -15.62
C ASP A 291 14.21 -19.18 -16.75
N ASN A 292 15.48 -18.89 -16.46
CA ASN A 292 16.56 -18.82 -17.44
C ASN A 292 17.79 -19.59 -16.94
N PRO A 293 17.72 -20.93 -16.84
CA PRO A 293 18.72 -21.76 -16.14
C PRO A 293 20.12 -21.76 -16.79
N TRP A 294 20.26 -21.16 -17.98
CA TRP A 294 21.52 -20.96 -18.67
C TRP A 294 22.36 -19.82 -18.06
N VAL A 295 21.74 -18.88 -17.34
CA VAL A 295 22.43 -17.70 -16.79
C VAL A 295 23.32 -18.09 -15.59
N ARG A 296 24.47 -17.42 -15.46
CA ARG A 296 25.44 -17.67 -14.37
C ARG A 296 25.97 -16.39 -13.72
N ASP A 297 25.74 -15.24 -14.33
CA ASP A 297 26.31 -13.95 -13.95
C ASP A 297 25.24 -12.95 -13.47
N HIS A 298 24.01 -13.42 -13.22
CA HIS A 298 22.84 -12.60 -12.92
C HIS A 298 22.54 -11.54 -13.99
N PHE A 299 22.60 -11.95 -15.27
CA PHE A 299 22.24 -11.14 -16.45
C PHE A 299 23.12 -9.90 -16.68
N LYS A 300 24.26 -9.78 -16.00
CA LYS A 300 25.16 -8.62 -16.12
C LYS A 300 25.71 -8.45 -17.53
N GLY A 301 25.96 -9.56 -18.24
CA GLY A 301 26.37 -9.58 -19.64
C GLY A 301 25.22 -9.75 -20.63
N THR A 302 23.96 -9.61 -20.21
CA THR A 302 22.81 -9.81 -21.08
C THR A 302 22.41 -8.51 -21.79
N PHE A 303 22.28 -8.58 -23.10
CA PHE A 303 21.81 -7.51 -23.97
C PHE A 303 20.54 -7.94 -24.68
N VAL A 304 19.67 -6.99 -24.96
CA VAL A 304 18.38 -7.22 -25.62
C VAL A 304 18.28 -6.29 -26.83
N ASP A 305 17.83 -6.83 -27.97
CA ASP A 305 17.44 -6.01 -29.11
C ASP A 305 16.10 -5.32 -28.79
N PRO A 306 16.04 -3.97 -28.71
CA PRO A 306 14.79 -3.26 -28.42
C PRO A 306 13.72 -3.43 -29.51
N LYS A 307 14.08 -3.99 -30.68
CA LYS A 307 13.15 -4.28 -31.78
C LYS A 307 12.63 -5.72 -31.77
N VAL A 308 13.09 -6.56 -30.83
CA VAL A 308 12.61 -7.94 -30.72
C VAL A 308 11.10 -7.97 -30.56
N LYS A 309 10.45 -8.92 -31.23
CA LYS A 309 9.04 -9.21 -30.99
C LYS A 309 8.91 -10.14 -29.80
N LEU A 310 8.04 -9.77 -28.87
CA LEU A 310 7.70 -10.57 -27.71
C LEU A 310 6.57 -11.54 -28.06
N THR A 311 6.68 -12.76 -27.57
CA THR A 311 5.55 -13.71 -27.50
C THR A 311 5.02 -13.76 -26.08
N GLU A 312 3.73 -14.04 -25.93
CA GLU A 312 3.04 -14.09 -24.64
C GLU A 312 2.54 -15.52 -24.38
N GLU A 313 2.70 -16.00 -23.16
CA GLU A 313 2.16 -17.28 -22.72
C GLU A 313 1.54 -17.14 -21.33
N THR A 314 0.32 -17.67 -21.16
CA THR A 314 -0.32 -17.78 -19.86
C THR A 314 0.32 -18.93 -19.09
N MET A 315 0.96 -18.59 -17.98
CA MET A 315 1.56 -19.51 -17.04
C MET A 315 0.66 -19.63 -15.81
N LYS A 316 0.80 -20.76 -15.10
CA LYS A 316 0.19 -20.98 -13.81
C LYS A 316 1.25 -21.48 -12.84
N ASP A 317 1.34 -20.86 -11.67
CA ASP A 317 2.23 -21.34 -10.61
C ASP A 317 1.64 -22.56 -9.92
N ASP A 318 2.43 -23.63 -9.81
CA ASP A 318 1.96 -24.90 -9.24
C ASP A 318 1.79 -24.85 -7.72
N LYS A 319 2.45 -23.92 -7.01
CA LYS A 319 2.37 -23.81 -5.55
C LYS A 319 1.20 -22.92 -5.12
N THR A 320 1.06 -21.74 -5.73
CA THR A 320 0.04 -20.75 -5.37
C THR A 320 -1.24 -20.92 -6.18
N GLY A 321 -1.14 -21.48 -7.39
CA GLY A 321 -2.24 -21.57 -8.34
C GLY A 321 -2.50 -20.27 -9.10
N ASP A 322 -1.67 -19.24 -8.90
CA ASP A 322 -1.83 -17.94 -9.56
C ASP A 322 -1.50 -18.02 -11.05
N GLU A 323 -2.27 -17.31 -11.86
CA GLU A 323 -2.03 -17.18 -13.29
C GLU A 323 -1.31 -15.86 -13.61
N TYR A 324 -0.34 -15.92 -14.52
CA TYR A 324 0.40 -14.76 -14.98
C TYR A 324 0.78 -14.89 -16.46
N ILE A 325 1.04 -13.76 -17.12
CA ILE A 325 1.54 -13.76 -18.50
C ILE A 325 3.07 -13.67 -18.47
N ARG A 326 3.75 -14.70 -18.94
CA ARG A 326 5.18 -14.69 -19.26
C ARG A 326 5.39 -14.10 -20.65
N LEU A 327 6.43 -13.27 -20.81
CA LEU A 327 6.89 -12.85 -22.13
C LEU A 327 8.16 -13.60 -22.48
N THR A 328 8.32 -13.92 -23.76
CA THR A 328 9.53 -14.58 -24.27
C THR A 328 10.11 -13.75 -25.40
N LEU A 329 11.42 -13.53 -25.32
CA LEU A 329 12.24 -13.00 -26.39
C LEU A 329 12.90 -14.18 -27.10
N GLU A 330 12.41 -14.48 -28.29
CA GLU A 330 12.99 -15.50 -29.18
C GLU A 330 14.10 -14.84 -30.01
N ASP A 331 15.33 -15.37 -29.92
CA ASP A 331 16.52 -14.91 -30.66
C ASP A 331 16.81 -13.39 -30.55
N GLY A 332 16.24 -12.72 -29.55
CA GLY A 332 16.36 -11.26 -29.36
C GLY A 332 17.26 -10.85 -28.20
N ALA A 333 17.94 -11.81 -27.57
CA ALA A 333 18.87 -11.57 -26.49
C ALA A 333 20.24 -12.13 -26.82
N ARG A 334 21.28 -11.51 -26.28
CA ARG A 334 22.67 -11.96 -26.43
C ARG A 334 23.41 -11.89 -25.09
N GLY A 335 24.32 -12.84 -24.89
CA GLY A 335 25.17 -12.92 -23.70
C GLY A 335 26.63 -12.61 -24.05
N LEU A 336 27.19 -11.62 -23.38
CA LEU A 336 28.62 -11.32 -23.41
C LEU A 336 29.32 -12.06 -22.28
N ASP A 337 30.43 -12.74 -22.59
CA ASP A 337 31.27 -13.37 -21.58
C ASP A 337 32.13 -12.30 -20.89
N LEU A 338 31.70 -11.87 -19.71
CA LEU A 338 32.39 -10.82 -18.94
C LEU A 338 33.80 -11.23 -18.49
N SER A 339 34.15 -12.52 -18.50
CA SER A 339 35.52 -12.95 -18.17
C SER A 339 36.54 -12.62 -19.26
N GLU A 340 36.07 -12.41 -20.50
CA GLU A 340 36.90 -12.02 -21.65
C GLU A 340 37.00 -10.49 -21.80
N VAL A 341 36.29 -9.74 -20.95
CA VAL A 341 36.20 -8.28 -21.01
C VAL A 341 37.16 -7.66 -19.98
N SER A 342 38.20 -6.98 -20.46
CA SER A 342 39.10 -6.20 -19.61
C SER A 342 38.43 -4.86 -19.23
N ALA A 343 37.59 -4.87 -18.19
CA ALA A 343 36.87 -3.67 -17.75
C ALA A 343 37.65 -2.84 -16.72
N ALA A 344 37.72 -1.53 -16.94
CA ALA A 344 38.02 -0.51 -15.93
C ALA A 344 36.68 0.05 -15.38
N PRO A 345 36.64 1.09 -14.52
CA PRO A 345 35.39 1.71 -14.08
C PRO A 345 34.50 2.25 -15.23
N SER A 346 35.05 2.32 -16.44
CA SER A 346 34.39 2.68 -17.70
C SER A 346 35.00 1.88 -18.85
N MET A 347 34.24 1.73 -19.94
CA MET A 347 34.67 1.17 -21.22
C MET A 347 34.32 2.15 -22.33
N ASP A 348 35.17 2.23 -23.36
CA ASP A 348 34.86 3.02 -24.55
C ASP A 348 33.68 2.41 -25.33
N VAL A 349 32.82 3.24 -25.91
CA VAL A 349 31.62 2.76 -26.62
C VAL A 349 31.98 1.92 -27.84
N ASP A 350 33.02 2.29 -28.58
CA ASP A 350 33.45 1.54 -29.78
C ASP A 350 34.02 0.16 -29.38
N GLU A 351 34.71 0.09 -28.24
CA GLU A 351 35.20 -1.17 -27.67
C GLU A 351 34.04 -2.06 -27.21
N LEU A 352 33.05 -1.49 -26.53
CA LEU A 352 31.83 -2.21 -26.14
C LEU A 352 31.11 -2.77 -27.37
N GLU A 353 30.96 -1.98 -28.43
CA GLU A 353 30.34 -2.44 -29.69
C GLU A 353 31.12 -3.60 -30.34
N GLU A 354 32.45 -3.61 -30.27
CA GLU A 354 33.26 -4.73 -30.75
C GLU A 354 33.06 -5.99 -29.90
N GLN A 355 32.99 -5.84 -28.58
CA GLN A 355 32.70 -6.96 -27.67
C GLN A 355 31.29 -7.50 -27.88
N MET A 356 30.30 -6.63 -28.08
CA MET A 356 28.93 -7.03 -28.40
C MET A 356 28.83 -7.81 -29.72
N LYS A 357 29.74 -7.63 -30.68
CA LYS A 357 29.79 -8.47 -31.88
C LYS A 357 30.21 -9.91 -31.57
N LYS A 358 31.01 -10.12 -30.51
CA LYS A 358 31.49 -11.44 -30.04
C LYS A 358 30.49 -12.13 -29.10
N SER A 359 29.44 -11.44 -28.66
CA SER A 359 28.40 -12.01 -27.78
C SER A 359 27.70 -13.22 -28.43
N LYS A 360 27.32 -14.19 -27.61
CA LYS A 360 26.59 -15.39 -28.05
C LYS A 360 25.09 -15.11 -28.07
N GLU A 361 24.39 -15.65 -29.04
CA GLU A 361 22.93 -15.60 -29.09
C GLU A 361 22.32 -16.39 -27.94
N ILE A 362 21.27 -15.84 -27.35
CA ILE A 362 20.41 -16.50 -26.37
C ILE A 362 19.13 -16.85 -27.13
N SER A 363 18.88 -18.14 -27.31
CA SER A 363 17.70 -18.62 -28.06
C SER A 363 16.40 -18.13 -27.46
N THR A 364 16.29 -18.22 -26.12
CA THR A 364 15.11 -17.82 -25.37
C THR A 364 15.51 -17.07 -24.12
N LEU A 365 14.96 -15.86 -23.96
CA LEU A 365 14.98 -15.12 -22.71
C LEU A 365 13.55 -14.98 -22.22
N HIS A 366 13.24 -15.65 -21.10
CA HIS A 366 11.96 -15.56 -20.43
C HIS A 366 11.96 -14.40 -19.44
N VAL A 367 10.87 -13.62 -19.46
CA VAL A 367 10.63 -12.56 -18.49
C VAL A 367 9.27 -12.74 -17.84
N VAL A 368 9.24 -12.51 -16.54
CA VAL A 368 8.06 -12.71 -15.68
C VAL A 368 7.65 -11.39 -15.02
N PRO A 369 6.40 -11.24 -14.56
CA PRO A 369 5.99 -10.06 -13.82
C PRO A 369 6.87 -9.82 -12.59
N TYR A 370 7.29 -8.58 -12.37
CA TYR A 370 8.21 -8.21 -11.30
C TYR A 370 7.66 -8.53 -9.90
N TYR A 371 6.34 -8.45 -9.72
CA TYR A 371 5.71 -8.81 -8.44
C TYR A 371 5.77 -10.32 -8.17
N PHE A 372 6.05 -11.15 -9.18
CA PHE A 372 6.14 -12.60 -9.10
C PHE A 372 7.57 -13.10 -8.82
N ARG A 373 8.54 -12.20 -8.79
CA ARG A 373 9.94 -12.50 -8.50
C ARG A 373 10.10 -13.14 -7.10
N ALA A 374 11.07 -14.04 -6.95
CA ALA A 374 11.46 -14.64 -5.66
C ALA A 374 10.36 -15.39 -4.88
N ASN A 375 9.44 -16.07 -5.59
CA ASN A 375 8.46 -17.04 -5.05
C ASN A 375 8.93 -18.50 -5.26
#